data_AF-A0AA38URA5-F1
#
_entry.id   AF-A0AA38URA5-F1
#
_cell.length_a   1.000
_cell.length_b   1.000
_cell.length_c   1.000
_cell.angle_alpha   90.00
_cell.angle_beta   90.00
_cell.angle_gamma   90.00
#
_symmetry.space_group_name_H-M   'P 1'
#
loop_
_entity.id
_entity.type
_entity.pdbx_description
1 polymer ?
#
loop_
_entity_poly.entity_id
_entity_poly.type
_entity_poly.pdbx_seq_one_letter_code
_entity_poly.pdbx_strand_id
1 'polypeptide(L)'
;METDSKYVLTILKNSTKLEDEGFLNSSNPKIIKSTIASFRARKTQTFVKWVKGHNGHPRNEGADDMAKRATQKEKASYINLNPPKELLVTGAKLSIMTQKLAYIGILQWKRSNGEMQRRRTTTENFWMSIRQKDLERKTREFLYLVTHDAHWTGTHWLRPSMKPELQQRAICNACGVIEDFDHIHGGTQQLVISWDVATNEVRNKWIQMVNTRLDLDCRMTLPRYERKALPEDWTTLSGVLVGITVDMEEGE
;
A
#
# COMPACT_ATOMS: atom_id res chain seq x y z
N MET A 1 -28.69 -18.75 7.66
CA MET A 1 -28.06 -17.96 8.74
C MET A 1 -28.56 -16.54 8.63
N GLU A 2 -28.87 -15.91 9.76
CA GLU A 2 -29.27 -14.49 9.83
C GLU A 2 -28.17 -13.72 10.55
N THR A 3 -27.91 -12.49 10.12
CA THR A 3 -26.95 -11.59 10.77
C THR A 3 -27.33 -10.13 10.51
N ASP A 4 -27.12 -9.27 11.49
CA ASP A 4 -27.25 -7.82 11.35
C ASP A 4 -25.94 -7.14 10.90
N SER A 5 -24.83 -7.87 10.91
CA SER A 5 -23.52 -7.38 10.52
C SER A 5 -23.39 -7.21 9.01
N LYS A 6 -23.47 -5.95 8.56
CA LYS A 6 -23.13 -5.58 7.17
C LYS A 6 -21.68 -5.91 6.83
N TYR A 7 -20.79 -5.92 7.82
CA TYR A 7 -19.38 -6.25 7.63
C TYR A 7 -19.19 -7.72 7.22
N VAL A 8 -19.82 -8.65 7.95
CA VAL A 8 -19.79 -10.09 7.64
C VAL A 8 -20.36 -10.35 6.24
N LEU A 9 -21.47 -9.71 5.89
CA LEU A 9 -22.06 -9.85 4.55
C LEU A 9 -21.14 -9.33 3.46
N THR A 10 -20.46 -8.21 3.69
CA THR A 10 -19.49 -7.65 2.73
C THR A 10 -18.32 -8.61 2.52
N ILE A 11 -17.81 -9.22 3.60
CA ILE A 11 -16.75 -10.23 3.51
C ILE A 11 -17.21 -11.43 2.68
N LEU A 12 -18.37 -12.00 2.99
CA LEU A 12 -18.85 -13.21 2.32
C LEU A 12 -19.15 -12.95 0.83
N LYS A 13 -19.75 -11.80 0.51
CA LYS A 13 -20.02 -11.38 -0.88
C LYS A 13 -18.73 -11.15 -1.69
N ASN A 14 -17.68 -10.64 -1.05
CA ASN A 14 -16.42 -10.31 -1.70
C ASN A 14 -15.30 -11.31 -1.40
N SER A 15 -15.64 -12.53 -0.98
CA SER A 15 -14.67 -13.53 -0.51
C SER A 15 -13.62 -13.87 -1.56
N THR A 16 -14.03 -14.08 -2.81
CA THR A 16 -13.10 -14.33 -3.93
C THR A 16 -12.09 -13.19 -4.12
N LYS A 17 -12.54 -11.93 -4.06
CA LYS A 17 -11.66 -10.77 -4.19
C LYS A 17 -10.64 -10.72 -3.04
N LEU A 18 -11.09 -10.94 -1.81
CA LEU A 18 -10.21 -10.92 -0.64
C LEU A 18 -9.12 -12.00 -0.73
N GLU A 19 -9.47 -13.17 -1.27
CA GLU A 19 -8.55 -14.28 -1.50
C GLU A 19 -7.57 -14.01 -2.63
N ASP A 20 -8.06 -13.45 -3.74
CA ASP A 20 -7.21 -13.05 -4.86
C ASP A 20 -6.18 -12.00 -4.42
N GLU A 21 -6.55 -11.08 -3.53
CA GLU A 21 -5.64 -10.09 -2.92
C GLU A 21 -4.81 -10.67 -1.76
N GLY A 22 -4.95 -11.97 -1.44
CA GLY A 22 -4.21 -12.66 -0.38
C GLY A 22 -4.48 -12.11 1.03
N PHE A 23 -5.57 -11.36 1.22
CA PHE A 23 -5.92 -10.63 2.43
C PHE A 23 -4.88 -9.58 2.88
N LEU A 24 -3.95 -9.18 2.01
CA LEU A 24 -2.84 -8.28 2.36
C LEU A 24 -3.32 -6.93 2.92
N ASN A 25 -4.42 -6.40 2.37
CA ASN A 25 -5.01 -5.12 2.76
C ASN A 25 -6.21 -5.27 3.72
N SER A 26 -6.32 -6.39 4.42
CA SER A 26 -7.39 -6.63 5.41
C SER A 26 -6.91 -6.34 6.83
N SER A 27 -7.74 -5.69 7.65
CA SER A 27 -7.40 -5.41 9.06
C SER A 27 -7.36 -6.66 9.95
N ASN A 28 -8.20 -7.66 9.65
CA ASN A 28 -8.35 -8.87 10.47
C ASN A 28 -8.20 -10.16 9.62
N PRO A 29 -7.05 -10.36 8.95
CA PRO A 29 -6.91 -11.40 7.93
C PRO A 29 -7.09 -12.81 8.50
N LYS A 30 -6.62 -13.09 9.73
CA LYS A 30 -6.76 -14.41 10.37
C LYS A 30 -8.23 -14.80 10.61
N ILE A 31 -9.02 -13.87 11.17
CA ILE A 31 -10.45 -14.10 11.46
C ILE A 31 -11.25 -14.24 10.15
N ILE A 32 -10.93 -13.44 9.15
CA ILE A 32 -11.62 -13.50 7.85
C ILE A 32 -11.33 -14.84 7.16
N LYS A 33 -10.05 -15.25 7.10
CA LYS A 33 -9.63 -16.54 6.56
C LYS A 33 -10.35 -17.70 7.24
N SER A 34 -10.37 -17.73 8.58
CA SER A 34 -11.05 -18.79 9.33
C SER A 34 -12.56 -18.79 9.14
N THR A 35 -13.17 -17.61 9.02
CA THR A 35 -14.60 -17.46 8.73
C THR A 35 -14.93 -18.06 7.36
N ILE A 36 -14.23 -17.64 6.30
CA ILE A 36 -14.46 -18.13 4.93
C ILE A 36 -14.24 -19.64 4.85
N ALA A 37 -13.15 -20.14 5.45
CA ALA A 37 -12.87 -21.58 5.52
C ALA A 37 -13.97 -22.35 6.25
N SER A 38 -14.51 -21.79 7.34
CA SER A 38 -15.63 -22.41 8.09
C SER A 38 -16.92 -22.47 7.28
N PHE A 39 -17.16 -21.51 6.37
CA PHE A 39 -18.29 -21.59 5.43
C PHE A 39 -18.05 -22.66 4.36
N ARG A 40 -16.81 -22.80 3.85
CA ARG A 40 -16.44 -23.82 2.86
C ARG A 40 -16.47 -25.25 3.40
N ALA A 41 -16.10 -25.44 4.66
CA ALA A 41 -16.12 -26.76 5.31
C ALA A 41 -17.53 -27.36 5.43
N ARG A 42 -18.59 -26.56 5.21
CA ARG A 42 -19.96 -27.03 5.33
C ARG A 42 -20.34 -27.91 4.15
N LYS A 43 -20.96 -29.06 4.44
CA LYS A 43 -21.46 -30.00 3.43
C LYS A 43 -22.69 -29.49 2.67
N THR A 44 -23.40 -28.51 3.22
CA THR A 44 -24.67 -28.00 2.68
C THR A 44 -24.59 -26.52 2.32
N GLN A 45 -25.33 -26.14 1.28
CA GLN A 45 -25.43 -24.75 0.86
C GLN A 45 -25.98 -23.89 2.01
N THR A 46 -25.24 -22.84 2.36
CA THR A 46 -25.62 -21.92 3.44
C THR A 46 -26.05 -20.58 2.86
N PHE A 47 -27.32 -20.24 3.05
CA PHE A 47 -27.86 -18.92 2.71
C PHE A 47 -27.69 -17.97 3.89
N VAL A 48 -27.21 -16.75 3.62
CA VAL A 48 -27.04 -15.70 4.64
C VAL A 48 -27.99 -14.55 4.34
N LYS A 49 -28.84 -14.21 5.31
CA LYS A 49 -29.81 -13.12 5.23
C LYS A 49 -29.40 -11.98 6.15
N TRP A 50 -29.40 -10.76 5.62
CA TRP A 50 -29.27 -9.57 6.45
C TRP A 50 -30.59 -9.30 7.17
N VAL A 51 -30.50 -9.02 8.47
CA VAL A 51 -31.63 -8.56 9.27
C VAL A 51 -31.27 -7.22 9.92
N LYS A 52 -32.27 -6.36 10.16
CA LYS A 52 -32.04 -5.11 10.88
C LYS A 52 -31.92 -5.43 12.38
N GLY A 53 -30.83 -4.98 13.01
CA GLY A 53 -30.64 -5.12 14.46
C GLY A 53 -31.72 -4.39 15.25
N HIS A 54 -32.04 -4.90 16.44
CA HIS A 54 -33.04 -4.35 17.38
C HIS A 54 -34.44 -4.13 16.76
N ASN A 55 -34.87 -5.01 15.86
CA ASN A 55 -36.15 -4.90 15.16
C ASN A 55 -37.15 -6.02 15.52
N GLY A 56 -37.07 -6.59 16.73
CA GLY A 56 -38.02 -7.61 17.18
C GLY A 56 -37.76 -9.01 16.61
N HIS A 57 -36.57 -9.29 16.07
CA HIS A 57 -36.24 -10.61 15.52
C HIS A 57 -35.72 -11.53 16.63
N PRO A 58 -36.49 -12.54 17.09
CA PRO A 58 -36.16 -13.27 18.33
C PRO A 58 -34.81 -13.98 18.28
N ARG A 59 -34.43 -14.48 17.10
CA ARG A 59 -33.12 -15.16 16.89
C ARG A 59 -31.95 -14.19 16.89
N ASN A 60 -32.11 -12.98 16.33
CA ASN A 60 -31.05 -11.97 16.33
C ASN A 60 -30.89 -11.40 17.73
N GLU A 61 -31.99 -11.07 18.40
CA GLU A 61 -31.98 -10.54 19.77
C GLU A 61 -31.36 -11.55 20.75
N GLY A 62 -31.68 -12.85 20.60
CA GLY A 62 -31.01 -13.90 21.35
C GLY A 62 -29.51 -13.97 21.09
N ALA A 63 -29.06 -13.74 19.85
CA ALA A 63 -27.64 -13.65 19.52
C ALA A 63 -26.96 -12.40 20.12
N ASP A 64 -27.63 -11.25 20.09
CA ASP A 64 -27.18 -10.00 20.70
C ASP A 64 -27.01 -10.16 22.22
N ASP A 65 -27.97 -10.81 22.87
CA ASP A 65 -27.91 -11.07 24.31
C ASP A 65 -26.79 -12.06 24.68
N MET A 66 -26.58 -13.10 23.86
CA MET A 66 -25.44 -14.00 24.03
C MET A 66 -24.11 -13.26 23.87
N ALA A 67 -24.01 -12.36 22.89
CA ALA A 67 -22.81 -11.54 22.67
C ALA A 67 -22.56 -10.59 23.86
N LYS A 68 -23.60 -9.93 24.39
CA LYS A 68 -23.50 -9.09 25.60
C LYS A 68 -23.06 -9.88 26.83
N ARG A 69 -23.59 -11.08 27.05
CA ARG A 69 -23.12 -11.93 28.16
C ARG A 69 -21.67 -12.37 27.96
N ALA A 70 -21.24 -12.57 26.72
CA ALA A 70 -19.87 -12.94 26.42
C ALA A 70 -18.86 -11.82 26.75
N THR A 71 -19.24 -10.53 26.68
CA THR A 71 -18.34 -9.42 27.07
C THR A 71 -18.09 -9.35 28.58
N GLN A 72 -18.97 -9.95 29.39
CA GLN A 72 -18.85 -10.01 30.84
C GLN A 72 -18.02 -11.21 31.32
N LYS A 73 -17.64 -12.11 30.42
CA LYS A 73 -16.79 -13.26 30.77
C LYS A 73 -15.34 -12.82 30.93
N GLU A 74 -14.70 -13.35 31.97
CA GLU A 74 -13.29 -13.07 32.26
C GLU A 74 -12.34 -13.66 31.19
N LYS A 75 -12.76 -14.74 30.51
CA LYS A 75 -12.00 -15.39 29.45
C LYS A 75 -12.80 -15.47 28.15
N ALA A 76 -12.12 -15.17 27.04
CA ALA A 76 -12.67 -15.31 25.70
C ALA A 76 -13.00 -16.78 25.40
N SER A 77 -14.07 -16.99 24.64
CA SER A 77 -14.40 -18.33 24.15
C SER A 77 -13.43 -18.76 23.06
N TYR A 78 -13.16 -20.06 22.96
CA TYR A 78 -12.31 -20.60 21.91
C TYR A 78 -12.88 -20.30 20.52
N ILE A 79 -12.01 -19.84 19.61
CA ILE A 79 -12.31 -19.63 18.21
C ILE A 79 -11.23 -20.34 17.40
N ASN A 80 -11.62 -21.18 16.46
CA ASN A 80 -10.67 -21.81 15.55
C ASN A 80 -10.17 -20.77 14.53
N LEU A 81 -8.91 -20.34 14.66
CA LEU A 81 -8.23 -19.43 13.72
C LEU A 81 -7.27 -20.15 12.77
N ASN A 82 -7.14 -21.47 12.91
CA ASN A 82 -6.23 -22.32 12.14
C ASN A 82 -7.04 -23.41 11.41
N PRO A 83 -7.84 -23.03 10.39
CA PRO A 83 -8.56 -24.01 9.60
C PRO A 83 -7.61 -24.89 8.77
N PRO A 84 -8.07 -26.05 8.27
CA PRO A 84 -7.28 -26.91 7.39
C PRO A 84 -6.72 -26.15 6.18
N LYS A 85 -5.47 -26.46 5.79
CA LYS A 85 -4.74 -25.74 4.74
C LYS A 85 -5.42 -25.84 3.38
N GLU A 86 -6.16 -26.92 3.14
CA GLU A 86 -6.91 -27.19 1.90
C GLU A 86 -8.06 -26.19 1.68
N LEU A 87 -8.50 -25.50 2.74
CA LEU A 87 -9.56 -24.50 2.69
C LEU A 87 -9.02 -23.06 2.63
N LEU A 88 -7.70 -22.90 2.71
CA LEU A 88 -7.02 -21.62 2.73
C LEU A 88 -6.29 -21.34 1.41
N VAL A 89 -6.21 -20.06 1.06
CA VAL A 89 -5.27 -19.59 0.04
C VAL A 89 -3.94 -19.21 0.68
N THR A 90 -2.85 -19.55 -0.01
CA THR A 90 -1.48 -19.41 0.48
C THR A 90 -0.88 -18.02 0.22
N GLY A 91 -1.51 -17.17 -0.59
CA GLY A 91 -1.01 -15.84 -0.91
C GLY A 91 -1.94 -15.06 -1.84
N ALA A 92 -1.45 -13.91 -2.32
CA ALA A 92 -2.14 -13.07 -3.30
C ALA A 92 -1.80 -13.51 -4.74
N LYS A 93 -2.81 -13.54 -5.62
CA LYS A 93 -2.63 -13.81 -7.04
C LYS A 93 -1.81 -12.70 -7.68
N LEU A 94 -0.76 -13.07 -8.40
CA LEU A 94 0.05 -12.15 -9.17
C LEU A 94 -0.77 -11.47 -10.26
N SER A 95 -1.68 -12.21 -10.91
CA SER A 95 -2.55 -11.67 -11.95
C SER A 95 -3.45 -10.52 -11.47
N ILE A 96 -3.70 -10.40 -10.16
CA ILE A 96 -4.52 -9.36 -9.51
C ILE A 96 -3.64 -8.37 -8.71
N MET A 97 -2.33 -8.59 -8.66
CA MET A 97 -1.41 -7.80 -7.86
C MET A 97 -1.38 -6.35 -8.32
N THR A 98 -1.37 -5.43 -7.36
CA THR A 98 -1.16 -4.00 -7.59
C THR A 98 0.08 -3.55 -6.84
N GLN A 99 0.69 -2.43 -7.26
CA GLN A 99 1.84 -1.85 -6.57
C GLN A 99 1.54 -1.64 -5.07
N LYS A 100 0.31 -1.20 -4.75
CA LYS A 100 -0.16 -1.03 -3.37
C LYS A 100 -0.14 -2.35 -2.59
N LEU A 101 -0.70 -3.42 -3.16
CA LEU A 101 -0.73 -4.74 -2.50
C LEU A 101 0.67 -5.32 -2.34
N ALA A 102 1.51 -5.23 -3.38
CA ALA A 102 2.90 -5.68 -3.33
C ALA A 102 3.68 -4.94 -2.23
N TYR A 103 3.53 -3.62 -2.16
CA TYR A 103 4.16 -2.80 -1.13
C TYR A 103 3.71 -3.20 0.29
N ILE A 104 2.40 -3.40 0.50
CA ILE A 104 1.86 -3.86 1.79
C ILE A 104 2.42 -5.24 2.14
N GLY A 105 2.46 -6.18 1.20
CA GLY A 105 3.01 -7.52 1.41
C GLY A 105 4.50 -7.49 1.79
N ILE A 106 5.32 -6.71 1.07
CA ILE A 106 6.74 -6.52 1.37
C ILE A 106 6.93 -5.90 2.76
N LEU A 107 6.12 -4.91 3.13
CA LEU A 107 6.19 -4.30 4.46
C LEU A 107 5.85 -5.30 5.57
N GLN A 108 4.82 -6.13 5.38
CA GLN A 108 4.44 -7.15 6.34
C GLN A 108 5.56 -8.19 6.49
N TRP A 109 6.13 -8.65 5.38
CA TRP A 109 7.27 -9.58 5.37
C TRP A 109 8.49 -9.00 6.09
N LYS A 110 8.88 -7.75 5.80
CA LYS A 110 10.01 -7.07 6.48
C LYS A 110 9.78 -6.93 7.98
N ARG A 111 8.54 -6.70 8.42
CA ARG A 111 8.20 -6.66 9.85
C ARG A 111 8.35 -8.03 10.48
N SER A 112 7.82 -9.07 9.85
CA SER A 112 7.92 -10.45 10.33
C SER A 112 9.37 -10.93 10.43
N ASN A 113 10.22 -10.55 9.48
CA ASN A 113 11.64 -10.91 9.47
C ASN A 113 12.53 -10.01 10.36
N GLY A 114 11.96 -9.06 11.09
CA GLY A 114 12.74 -8.12 11.92
C GLY A 114 13.63 -7.15 11.11
N GLU A 115 13.47 -7.11 9.78
CA GLU A 115 14.24 -6.26 8.88
C GLU A 115 13.77 -4.81 8.86
N MET A 116 12.67 -4.48 9.56
CA MET A 116 12.16 -3.12 9.64
C MET A 116 13.00 -2.29 10.62
N GLN A 117 14.23 -1.97 10.23
CA GLN A 117 15.04 -0.97 10.91
C GLN A 117 14.51 0.44 10.60
N ARG A 118 14.09 1.16 11.63
CA ARG A 118 13.80 2.59 11.53
C ARG A 118 15.13 3.33 11.35
N ARG A 119 15.65 3.38 10.12
CA ARG A 119 16.88 4.13 9.82
C ARG A 119 16.58 5.62 9.98
N ARG A 120 17.25 6.27 10.93
CA ARG A 120 17.32 7.72 10.98
C ARG A 120 18.03 8.16 9.69
N THR A 121 17.39 9.00 8.88
CA THR A 121 18.04 9.56 7.69
C THR A 121 19.18 10.45 8.18
N THR A 122 20.42 9.96 8.07
CA THR A 122 21.61 10.77 8.27
C THR A 122 21.86 11.61 7.02
N THR A 123 22.64 12.68 7.15
CA THR A 123 23.05 13.51 6.01
C THR A 123 23.69 12.66 4.92
N GLU A 124 24.49 11.65 5.29
CA GLU A 124 25.14 10.71 4.36
C GLU A 124 24.11 9.84 3.64
N ASN A 125 23.10 9.32 4.35
CA ASN A 125 22.04 8.50 3.75
C ASN A 125 21.17 9.31 2.79
N PHE A 126 20.98 10.60 3.07
CA PHE A 126 20.31 11.53 2.16
C PHE A 126 21.13 11.75 0.87
N TRP A 127 22.43 11.97 0.97
CA TRP A 127 23.29 12.11 -0.21
C TRP A 127 23.41 10.82 -1.03
N MET A 128 23.45 9.67 -0.35
CA MET A 128 23.45 8.38 -1.04
C MET A 128 22.11 8.09 -1.75
N SER A 129 20.98 8.56 -1.22
CA SER A 129 19.68 8.39 -1.88
C SER A 129 19.59 9.19 -3.18
N ILE A 130 20.11 10.43 -3.19
CA ILE A 130 20.23 11.26 -4.42
C ILE A 130 21.10 10.56 -5.47
N ARG A 131 22.06 9.72 -5.06
CA ARG A 131 22.97 9.01 -5.97
C ARG A 131 22.46 7.66 -6.47
N GLN A 132 21.26 7.22 -6.07
CA GLN A 132 20.71 5.94 -6.52
C GLN A 132 20.63 5.88 -8.06
N LYS A 133 20.92 4.69 -8.61
CA LYS A 133 20.94 4.45 -10.07
C LYS A 133 19.57 4.60 -10.71
N ASP A 134 18.53 4.44 -9.90
CA ASP A 134 17.15 4.51 -10.35
C ASP A 134 16.76 5.98 -10.67
N LEU A 135 17.44 6.97 -10.08
CA LEU A 135 17.26 8.39 -10.42
C LEU A 135 17.98 8.73 -11.72
N GLU A 136 17.25 9.35 -12.65
CA GLU A 136 17.84 9.89 -13.88
C GLU A 136 18.91 10.93 -13.53
N ARG A 137 19.99 10.96 -14.32
CA ARG A 137 21.12 11.87 -14.09
C ARG A 137 20.69 13.32 -13.87
N LYS A 138 19.76 13.82 -14.69
CA LYS A 138 19.23 15.21 -14.58
C LYS A 138 18.54 15.47 -13.24
N THR A 139 17.80 14.48 -12.73
CA THR A 139 17.14 14.57 -11.42
C THR A 139 18.16 14.63 -10.29
N ARG A 140 19.25 13.85 -10.37
CA ARG A 140 20.33 13.89 -9.38
C ARG A 140 21.06 15.21 -9.35
N GLU A 141 21.34 15.77 -10.53
CA GLU A 141 21.98 17.08 -10.71
C GLU A 141 21.12 18.20 -10.12
N PHE A 142 19.81 18.19 -10.39
CA PHE A 142 18.87 19.15 -9.81
C PHE A 142 18.81 19.04 -8.27
N LEU A 143 18.61 17.84 -7.72
CA LEU A 143 18.56 17.64 -6.26
C LEU A 143 19.85 18.07 -5.57
N TYR A 144 21.00 17.83 -6.20
CA TYR A 144 22.30 18.30 -5.71
C TYR A 144 22.38 19.83 -5.69
N LEU A 145 21.97 20.51 -6.76
CA LEU A 145 22.04 21.97 -6.86
C LEU A 145 21.10 22.67 -5.86
N VAL A 146 19.87 22.16 -5.69
CA VAL A 146 18.90 22.70 -4.72
C VAL A 146 19.40 22.55 -3.30
N THR A 147 19.92 21.38 -2.95
CA THR A 147 20.39 21.09 -1.57
C THR A 147 21.66 21.86 -1.19
N HIS A 148 22.43 22.34 -2.17
CA HIS A 148 23.62 23.17 -1.96
C HIS A 148 23.35 24.67 -2.12
N ASP A 149 22.08 25.09 -2.26
CA ASP A 149 21.71 26.49 -2.55
C ASP A 149 22.50 27.06 -3.75
N ALA A 150 22.71 26.21 -4.76
CA ALA A 150 23.57 26.51 -5.91
C ALA A 150 22.79 27.10 -7.10
N HIS A 151 21.47 27.23 -6.98
CA HIS A 151 20.66 27.95 -7.96
C HIS A 151 20.64 29.45 -7.64
N TRP A 152 20.57 30.27 -8.69
CA TRP A 152 20.47 31.71 -8.57
C TRP A 152 19.03 32.13 -8.22
N THR A 153 18.68 32.01 -6.94
CA THR A 153 17.37 32.38 -6.39
C THR A 153 17.54 33.17 -5.09
N GLY A 154 16.51 33.90 -4.69
CA GLY A 154 16.46 34.63 -3.42
C GLY A 154 17.57 35.66 -3.25
N THR A 155 18.26 35.58 -2.10
CA THR A 155 19.28 36.55 -1.68
C THR A 155 20.56 36.52 -2.54
N HIS A 156 20.76 35.50 -3.37
CA HIS A 156 21.91 35.42 -4.29
C HIS A 156 21.96 36.59 -5.28
N TRP A 157 20.81 37.15 -5.64
CA TRP A 157 20.70 38.30 -6.52
C TRP A 157 21.06 39.63 -5.83
N LEU A 158 21.00 39.72 -4.50
CA LEU A 158 21.23 40.94 -3.70
C LEU A 158 22.71 41.23 -3.40
N ARG A 159 23.64 40.49 -4.02
CA ARG A 159 25.07 40.68 -3.79
C ARG A 159 25.52 42.08 -4.23
N PRO A 160 26.44 42.76 -3.50
CA PRO A 160 26.92 44.09 -3.88
C PRO A 160 27.59 44.15 -5.26
N SER A 161 28.12 43.02 -5.74
CA SER A 161 28.74 42.90 -7.07
C SER A 161 27.73 42.70 -8.21
N MET A 162 26.45 42.50 -7.91
CA MET A 162 25.41 42.32 -8.92
C MET A 162 24.93 43.65 -9.48
N LYS A 163 24.65 43.67 -10.78
CA LYS A 163 24.07 44.85 -11.45
C LYS A 163 22.67 45.15 -10.88
N PRO A 164 22.27 46.43 -10.78
CA PRO A 164 20.95 46.81 -10.25
C PRO A 164 19.78 46.14 -10.97
N GLU A 165 19.89 45.95 -12.28
CA GLU A 165 18.89 45.27 -13.11
C GLU A 165 18.71 43.79 -12.75
N LEU A 166 19.77 43.12 -12.28
CA LEU A 166 19.73 41.73 -11.87
C LEU A 166 19.27 41.58 -10.41
N GLN A 167 19.53 42.56 -9.57
CA GLN A 167 19.04 42.60 -8.18
C GLN A 167 17.51 42.63 -8.12
N GLN A 168 16.84 43.19 -9.15
CA GLN A 168 15.37 43.17 -9.26
C GLN A 168 14.80 41.75 -9.31
N ARG A 169 15.58 40.75 -9.75
CA ARG A 169 15.18 39.33 -9.76
C ARG A 169 15.18 38.68 -8.37
N ALA A 170 15.71 39.36 -7.36
CA ALA A 170 15.66 38.89 -5.98
C ALA A 170 14.24 38.93 -5.40
N ILE A 171 13.36 39.77 -5.95
CA ILE A 171 12.06 40.10 -5.37
C ILE A 171 10.97 39.61 -6.32
N CYS A 172 10.01 38.87 -5.79
CA CYS A 172 8.86 38.40 -6.54
C CYS A 172 7.99 39.58 -6.97
N ASN A 173 7.76 39.70 -8.28
CA ASN A 173 6.98 40.81 -8.82
C ASN A 173 5.48 40.77 -8.44
N ALA A 174 4.98 39.62 -7.97
CA ALA A 174 3.57 39.43 -7.62
C ALA A 174 3.23 39.82 -6.17
N CYS A 175 4.17 39.67 -5.24
CA CYS A 175 3.91 39.88 -3.81
C CYS A 175 5.01 40.63 -3.07
N GLY A 176 6.12 40.97 -3.72
CA GLY A 176 7.12 41.89 -3.20
C GLY A 176 8.04 41.33 -2.12
N VAL A 177 8.04 40.02 -1.88
CA VAL A 177 9.00 39.35 -0.97
C VAL A 177 10.14 38.68 -1.73
N ILE A 178 11.19 38.25 -1.02
CA ILE A 178 12.36 37.60 -1.62
C ILE A 178 11.94 36.29 -2.31
N GLU A 179 12.31 36.13 -3.58
CA GLU A 179 11.97 34.98 -4.41
C GLU A 179 13.01 33.86 -4.27
N ASP A 180 13.06 33.28 -3.08
CA ASP A 180 13.82 32.05 -2.77
C ASP A 180 12.99 30.78 -3.02
N PHE A 181 13.58 29.59 -2.87
CA PHE A 181 12.86 28.34 -3.12
C PHE A 181 11.64 28.15 -2.22
N ASP A 182 11.69 28.64 -0.98
CA ASP A 182 10.57 28.56 -0.03
C ASP A 182 9.44 29.50 -0.44
N HIS A 183 9.77 30.69 -0.94
CA HIS A 183 8.82 31.62 -1.52
C HIS A 183 8.24 31.13 -2.84
N ILE A 184 9.07 30.58 -3.73
CA ILE A 184 8.65 29.91 -4.96
C ILE A 184 7.73 28.71 -4.63
N HIS A 185 7.91 28.05 -3.48
CA HIS A 185 7.04 26.97 -2.99
C HIS A 185 5.75 27.47 -2.31
N GLY A 186 5.84 28.55 -1.51
CA GLY A 186 4.78 29.00 -0.60
C GLY A 186 3.98 30.20 -1.09
N GLY A 187 4.42 30.89 -2.14
CA GLY A 187 3.81 32.11 -2.67
C GLY A 187 3.35 31.95 -4.12
N THR A 188 2.07 32.26 -4.36
CA THR A 188 1.34 32.24 -5.64
C THR A 188 0.76 30.88 -6.07
N GLN A 189 -0.57 30.83 -5.99
CA GLN A 189 -1.49 29.78 -6.46
C GLN A 189 -1.42 29.45 -7.96
N GLN A 190 -0.42 29.96 -8.70
CA GLN A 190 -0.37 29.88 -10.16
C GLN A 190 0.91 29.21 -10.72
N LEU A 191 1.98 29.06 -9.92
CA LEU A 191 3.20 28.32 -10.30
C LEU A 191 3.40 26.98 -9.56
N VAL A 192 2.60 26.72 -8.52
CA VAL A 192 2.45 25.38 -7.92
C VAL A 192 2.13 24.35 -9.01
N ILE A 193 1.42 24.73 -10.07
CA ILE A 193 1.07 23.82 -11.15
C ILE A 193 2.29 23.37 -11.95
N SER A 194 3.43 24.08 -12.02
CA SER A 194 4.54 23.65 -12.91
C SER A 194 5.54 22.69 -12.26
N TRP A 195 5.96 22.94 -11.01
CA TRP A 195 6.95 22.08 -10.33
C TRP A 195 6.31 20.96 -9.53
N ASP A 196 5.10 21.17 -9.03
CA ASP A 196 4.28 20.08 -8.53
C ASP A 196 3.84 19.20 -9.71
N VAL A 197 3.61 19.75 -10.92
CA VAL A 197 3.52 18.90 -12.13
C VAL A 197 4.84 18.27 -12.50
N ALA A 198 6.01 18.91 -12.38
CA ALA A 198 7.29 18.26 -12.73
C ALA A 198 7.68 17.15 -11.74
N THR A 199 7.51 17.35 -10.42
CA THR A 199 7.73 16.32 -9.40
C THR A 199 6.64 15.26 -9.45
N ASN A 200 5.39 15.62 -9.70
CA ASN A 200 4.33 14.65 -9.99
C ASN A 200 4.56 13.96 -11.32
N GLU A 201 5.15 14.57 -12.34
CA GLU A 201 5.41 13.96 -13.65
C GLU A 201 6.57 12.97 -13.54
N VAL A 202 7.64 13.31 -12.80
CA VAL A 202 8.68 12.36 -12.44
C VAL A 202 8.08 11.22 -11.61
N ARG A 203 7.37 11.53 -10.52
CA ARG A 203 6.69 10.53 -9.68
C ARG A 203 5.71 9.67 -10.50
N ASN A 204 4.96 10.25 -11.43
CA ASN A 204 4.00 9.58 -12.28
C ASN A 204 4.70 8.72 -13.32
N LYS A 205 5.82 9.17 -13.92
CA LYS A 205 6.65 8.35 -14.80
C LYS A 205 7.25 7.16 -14.05
N TRP A 206 7.66 7.36 -12.81
CA TRP A 206 8.15 6.30 -11.93
C TRP A 206 7.06 5.29 -11.55
N ILE A 207 5.91 5.79 -11.08
CA ILE A 207 4.74 4.97 -10.78
C ILE A 207 4.29 4.23 -12.04
N GLN A 208 4.28 4.88 -13.20
CA GLN A 208 3.95 4.29 -14.49
C GLN A 208 4.96 3.21 -14.88
N MET A 209 6.27 3.43 -14.73
CA MET A 209 7.29 2.43 -15.03
C MET A 209 7.13 1.19 -14.14
N VAL A 210 6.94 1.39 -12.83
CA VAL A 210 6.70 0.30 -11.87
C VAL A 210 5.40 -0.44 -12.21
N ASN A 211 4.32 0.29 -12.50
CA ASN A 211 3.04 -0.29 -12.90
C ASN A 211 3.13 -1.02 -14.23
N THR A 212 3.91 -0.52 -15.20
CA THR A 212 4.12 -1.16 -16.50
C THR A 212 4.90 -2.46 -16.33
N ARG A 213 5.92 -2.47 -15.47
CA ARG A 213 6.64 -3.68 -15.15
C ARG A 213 5.74 -4.69 -14.42
N LEU A 214 4.96 -4.24 -13.45
CA LEU A 214 4.02 -5.09 -12.74
C LEU A 214 2.95 -5.65 -13.68
N ASP A 215 2.40 -4.85 -14.60
CA ASP A 215 1.45 -5.31 -15.62
C ASP A 215 2.08 -6.36 -16.54
N LEU A 216 3.35 -6.18 -16.92
CA LEU A 216 4.10 -7.20 -17.64
C LEU A 216 4.20 -8.49 -16.81
N ASP A 217 4.59 -8.40 -15.54
CA ASP A 217 4.69 -9.55 -14.64
C ASP A 217 3.33 -10.26 -14.48
N CYS A 218 2.23 -9.51 -14.34
CA CYS A 218 0.87 -10.03 -14.33
C CYS A 218 0.53 -10.77 -15.65
N ARG A 219 0.85 -10.18 -16.81
CA ARG A 219 0.57 -10.81 -18.12
C ARG A 219 1.35 -12.09 -18.32
N MET A 220 2.58 -12.15 -17.81
CA MET A 220 3.46 -13.31 -17.93
C MET A 220 3.00 -14.51 -17.09
N THR A 221 1.91 -14.39 -16.33
CA THR A 221 1.24 -15.53 -15.70
C THR A 221 0.30 -16.29 -16.65
N LEU A 222 -0.01 -15.74 -17.82
CA LEU A 222 -0.98 -16.34 -18.74
C LEU A 222 -0.32 -17.44 -19.60
N PRO A 223 -0.98 -18.60 -19.80
CA PRO A 223 -0.46 -19.72 -20.59
C PRO A 223 -0.06 -19.34 -22.02
N ARG A 224 -0.70 -18.31 -22.60
CA ARG A 224 -0.44 -17.82 -23.97
C ARG A 224 1.00 -17.33 -24.21
N TYR A 225 1.77 -17.12 -23.15
CA TYR A 225 3.17 -16.69 -23.25
C TYR A 225 4.18 -17.85 -23.17
N GLU A 226 3.72 -19.09 -22.97
CA GLU A 226 4.50 -20.34 -23.00
C GLU A 226 5.91 -20.19 -22.37
N ARG A 227 6.99 -20.27 -23.16
CA ARG A 227 8.39 -20.18 -22.68
C ARG A 227 8.79 -18.82 -22.12
N LYS A 228 7.98 -17.79 -22.35
CA LYS A 228 8.15 -16.45 -21.79
C LYS A 228 7.33 -16.28 -20.51
N ALA A 229 6.41 -17.20 -20.19
CA ALA A 229 5.67 -17.12 -18.94
C ALA A 229 6.61 -17.23 -17.73
N LEU A 230 6.18 -16.69 -16.59
CA LEU A 230 6.91 -16.87 -15.34
C LEU A 230 7.01 -18.37 -15.02
N PRO A 231 8.15 -18.84 -14.48
CA PRO A 231 8.33 -20.24 -14.11
C PRO A 231 7.22 -20.72 -13.14
N GLU A 232 6.78 -21.97 -13.29
CA GLU A 232 5.71 -22.57 -12.46
C GLU A 232 6.13 -22.74 -10.99
N ASP A 233 7.43 -22.83 -10.71
CA ASP A 233 8.00 -22.79 -9.36
C ASP A 233 7.87 -21.42 -8.68
N TRP A 234 7.67 -20.35 -9.47
CA TRP A 234 7.47 -18.98 -8.97
C TRP A 234 6.00 -18.60 -8.87
N THR A 235 5.11 -19.36 -9.51
CA THR A 235 3.66 -19.12 -9.52
C THR A 235 2.87 -20.41 -9.44
N THR A 236 1.95 -20.55 -8.48
CA THR A 236 1.08 -21.73 -8.44
C THR A 236 0.23 -21.84 -9.71
N LEU A 237 -0.36 -23.02 -9.99
CA LEU A 237 -1.38 -23.22 -11.04
C LEU A 237 -2.55 -22.21 -11.01
N SER A 238 -2.73 -21.50 -9.89
CA SER A 238 -3.71 -20.43 -9.68
C SER A 238 -3.17 -19.00 -9.83
N GLY A 239 -1.90 -18.85 -10.26
CA GLY A 239 -1.22 -17.58 -10.51
C GLY A 239 -0.75 -16.84 -9.25
N VAL A 240 -0.64 -17.51 -8.10
CA VAL A 240 -0.16 -16.91 -6.83
C VAL A 240 1.37 -16.94 -6.80
N LEU A 241 2.02 -15.80 -6.52
CA LEU A 241 3.48 -15.77 -6.34
C LEU A 241 3.89 -16.66 -5.17
N VAL A 242 4.81 -17.59 -5.42
CA VAL A 242 5.47 -18.40 -4.40
C VAL A 242 6.54 -17.51 -3.75
N GLY A 243 6.47 -17.33 -2.41
CA GLY A 243 7.46 -16.54 -1.66
C GLY A 243 6.92 -15.50 -0.66
N ILE A 244 5.60 -15.32 -0.53
CA ILE A 244 4.99 -14.53 0.57
C ILE A 244 4.19 -15.45 1.51
N THR A 245 4.69 -16.66 1.76
CA THR A 245 4.25 -17.47 2.89
C THR A 245 5.11 -17.08 4.09
N VAL A 246 4.52 -16.39 5.06
CA VAL A 246 5.11 -16.30 6.40
C VAL A 246 4.85 -17.65 7.04
N ASP A 247 5.72 -18.62 6.77
CA ASP A 247 5.78 -19.84 7.55
C ASP A 247 6.26 -19.45 8.94
N MET A 248 5.32 -19.41 9.88
CA MET A 248 5.65 -19.48 11.30
C MET A 248 5.70 -20.96 11.65
N GLU A 249 6.87 -21.56 11.47
CA GLU A 249 7.23 -22.75 12.24
C GLU A 249 7.41 -22.29 13.70
N GLU A 250 6.45 -22.64 14.55
CA GLU A 250 6.66 -22.62 16.00
C GLU A 250 7.61 -23.76 16.32
N GLY A 251 8.86 -23.40 16.62
CA GLY A 251 9.85 -24.31 17.19
C GLY A 251 9.43 -24.74 18.59
N GLU A 252 9.56 -26.06 18.79
CA GLU A 252 9.66 -26.88 20.03
C GLU A 252 9.17 -26.29 21.37
#